data_AF-A0A1G9BKX8-F1
#
_entry.id   AF-A0A1G9BKX8-F1
#
_cell.length_a   1.000
_cell.length_b   1.000
_cell.length_c   1.000
_cell.angle_alpha   90.00
_cell.angle_beta   90.00
_cell.angle_gamma   90.00
#
_symmetry.space_group_name_H-M   'P 1'
#
loop_
_entity.id
_entity.type
_entity.pdbx_description
1 polymer ?
#
loop_
_entity_poly.entity_id
_entity_poly.type
_entity_poly.pdbx_seq_one_letter_code
_entity_poly.pdbx_strand_id
1 'polypeptide(L)'
;MINRLWLGICCLITAISAYAEEPWQSPGYLQQAFFEIALHHEYAVGEQPVRKWLQPVKVWLEHHSDQAERQTLLTRYHLQHLSRITGHPISFARSREEANFIVVFSHLQLWHNDIALVSGNLTIKPPPDAACMFGIDLDGKKAIKKAWVVIPVDFAQEHRQLLSCIVEETTQAMGLPNDSDQVYPSVFNDHTPESLLTGLDALLLKMLYQPAIKPGMSAAQVRPILANVLQKWQADGTIENAERNVRQSELYEMMGF
;
A
#
# COMPACT_ATOMS: atom_id res chain seq x y z
N MET A 1 -72.53 -16.11 25.33
CA MET A 1 -71.86 -16.87 24.26
C MET A 1 -70.61 -16.11 23.83
N ILE A 2 -69.46 -16.69 24.17
CA ILE A 2 -68.13 -16.64 23.54
C ILE A 2 -67.60 -15.29 23.01
N ASN A 3 -66.66 -14.76 23.80
CA ASN A 3 -65.66 -13.76 23.47
C ASN A 3 -64.56 -14.41 22.59
N ARG A 4 -64.13 -13.77 21.50
CA ARG A 4 -62.90 -14.17 20.77
C ARG A 4 -62.11 -12.93 20.36
N LEU A 5 -61.19 -12.52 21.24
CA LEU A 5 -60.05 -11.66 20.87
C LEU A 5 -59.07 -12.50 20.05
N TRP A 6 -58.77 -12.06 18.84
CA TRP A 6 -57.64 -12.54 18.05
C TRP A 6 -56.38 -11.77 18.49
N LEU A 7 -55.46 -12.44 19.18
CA LEU A 7 -54.09 -11.96 19.33
C LEU A 7 -53.27 -12.42 18.13
N GLY A 8 -52.96 -11.50 17.22
CA GLY A 8 -51.97 -11.71 16.18
C GLY A 8 -50.55 -11.60 16.77
N ILE A 9 -49.82 -12.71 16.77
CA ILE A 9 -48.39 -12.74 17.12
C ILE A 9 -47.63 -12.20 15.91
N CYS A 10 -47.12 -10.97 16.02
CA CYS A 10 -46.23 -10.38 15.02
C CYS A 10 -44.80 -10.88 15.31
N CYS A 11 -44.35 -11.91 14.61
CA CYS A 11 -42.94 -12.34 14.65
C CYS A 11 -42.08 -11.28 13.95
N LEU A 12 -41.42 -10.43 14.74
CA LEU A 12 -40.33 -9.58 14.28
C LEU A 12 -39.13 -10.47 13.91
N ILE A 13 -38.99 -10.76 12.63
CA ILE A 13 -37.77 -11.38 12.08
C ILE A 13 -36.71 -10.27 12.07
N THR A 14 -35.83 -10.25 13.06
CA THR A 14 -34.61 -9.45 12.99
C THR A 14 -33.70 -10.11 11.96
N ALA A 15 -33.68 -9.55 10.75
CA ALA A 15 -32.71 -9.90 9.74
C ALA A 15 -31.32 -9.49 10.22
N ILE A 16 -30.59 -10.43 10.83
CA ILE A 16 -29.15 -10.29 11.02
C ILE A 16 -28.57 -10.31 9.62
N SER A 17 -28.18 -9.15 9.10
CA SER A 17 -27.40 -9.08 7.87
C SER A 17 -26.02 -9.65 8.21
N ALA A 18 -25.85 -10.95 7.99
CA ALA A 18 -24.52 -11.54 7.91
C ALA A 18 -23.90 -10.97 6.63
N TYR A 19 -23.03 -9.98 6.77
CA TYR A 19 -22.16 -9.58 5.66
C TYR A 19 -21.37 -10.82 5.27
N ALA A 20 -21.48 -11.24 4.00
CA ALA A 20 -20.67 -12.33 3.50
C ALA A 20 -19.20 -11.86 3.54
N GLU A 21 -18.36 -12.60 4.24
CA GLU A 21 -16.92 -12.34 4.30
C GLU A 21 -16.35 -12.51 2.88
N GLU A 22 -15.71 -11.47 2.35
CA GLU A 22 -15.11 -11.50 1.03
C GLU A 22 -13.97 -12.54 1.01
N PRO A 23 -13.73 -13.27 -0.10
CA PRO A 23 -12.73 -14.35 -0.11
C PRO A 23 -11.33 -13.92 0.35
N TRP A 24 -10.94 -12.68 0.06
CA TRP A 24 -9.65 -12.12 0.44
C TRP A 24 -9.49 -11.89 1.95
N GLN A 25 -10.59 -11.83 2.70
CA GLN A 25 -10.58 -11.60 4.14
C GLN A 25 -10.15 -12.84 4.94
N SER A 26 -10.09 -14.02 4.32
CA SER A 26 -9.66 -15.22 5.04
C SER A 26 -8.19 -15.11 5.53
N PRO A 27 -7.85 -15.53 6.75
CA PRO A 27 -6.46 -15.52 7.25
C PRO A 27 -5.47 -16.26 6.34
N GLY A 28 -5.90 -17.36 5.72
CA GLY A 28 -5.07 -18.12 4.79
C GLY A 28 -4.70 -17.30 3.54
N TYR A 29 -5.68 -16.60 2.96
CA TYR A 29 -5.45 -15.72 1.82
C TYR A 29 -4.54 -14.56 2.20
N LEU A 30 -4.83 -13.86 3.30
CA LEU A 30 -4.03 -12.75 3.80
C LEU A 30 -2.56 -13.10 4.01
N GLN A 31 -2.29 -14.28 4.57
CA GLN A 31 -0.92 -14.76 4.75
C GLN A 31 -0.23 -15.06 3.42
N GLN A 32 -0.93 -15.68 2.47
CA GLN A 32 -0.39 -15.96 1.14
C GLN A 32 -0.11 -14.66 0.37
N ALA A 33 -1.07 -13.73 0.36
CA ALA A 33 -0.93 -12.41 -0.24
C ALA A 33 0.24 -11.64 0.36
N PHE A 34 0.44 -11.70 1.69
CA PHE A 34 1.60 -11.09 2.31
C PHE A 34 2.92 -11.66 1.80
N PHE A 35 3.06 -12.98 1.69
CA PHE A 35 4.29 -13.57 1.18
C PHE A 35 4.52 -13.24 -0.28
N GLU A 36 3.47 -13.24 -1.08
CA GLU A 36 3.54 -12.87 -2.49
C GLU A 36 4.01 -11.43 -2.67
N ILE A 37 3.40 -10.47 -1.98
CA ILE A 37 3.73 -9.05 -2.15
C ILE A 37 5.04 -8.67 -1.45
N ALA A 38 5.26 -9.12 -0.21
CA ALA A 38 6.38 -8.65 0.61
C ALA A 38 7.69 -9.41 0.34
N LEU A 39 7.61 -10.68 -0.06
CA LEU A 39 8.76 -11.60 -0.13
C LEU A 39 9.05 -12.08 -1.55
N HIS A 40 8.36 -11.61 -2.58
CA HIS A 40 8.79 -11.74 -3.97
C HIS A 40 9.21 -10.39 -4.56
N HIS A 41 9.60 -10.41 -5.83
CA HIS A 41 9.95 -9.24 -6.62
C HIS A 41 9.92 -9.65 -8.09
N GLU A 42 9.21 -8.89 -8.92
CA GLU A 42 8.97 -9.21 -10.34
C GLU A 42 10.27 -9.47 -11.13
N TYR A 43 11.33 -8.71 -10.85
CA TYR A 43 12.61 -8.86 -11.54
C TYR A 43 13.64 -9.75 -10.82
N ALA A 44 13.27 -10.44 -9.73
CA ALA A 44 14.19 -11.31 -8.99
C ALA A 44 13.64 -12.72 -8.82
N VAL A 45 14.50 -13.71 -9.04
CA VAL A 45 14.13 -15.12 -8.87
C VAL A 45 14.18 -15.49 -7.38
N GLY A 46 13.07 -16.03 -6.88
CA GLY A 46 12.97 -16.67 -5.57
C GLY A 46 12.63 -15.72 -4.41
N GLU A 47 12.42 -16.33 -3.25
CA GLU A 47 12.01 -15.64 -2.02
C GLU A 47 13.08 -14.63 -1.56
N GLN A 48 12.64 -13.40 -1.33
CA GLN A 48 13.39 -12.31 -0.77
C GLN A 48 13.07 -12.15 0.72
N PRO A 49 14.04 -11.75 1.56
CA PRO A 49 13.76 -11.47 2.95
C PRO A 49 12.91 -10.21 3.11
N VAL A 50 12.30 -10.05 4.29
CA VAL A 50 11.58 -8.84 4.68
C VAL A 50 12.46 -7.60 4.49
N ARG A 51 11.91 -6.63 3.76
CA ARG A 51 12.46 -5.29 3.52
C ARG A 51 11.54 -4.30 4.21
N LYS A 52 12.06 -3.52 5.17
CA LYS A 52 11.22 -2.64 6.01
C LYS A 52 12.01 -1.47 6.56
N TRP A 53 11.35 -0.32 6.69
CA TRP A 53 11.92 0.85 7.35
C TRP A 53 12.06 0.65 8.87
N LEU A 54 13.21 1.04 9.42
CA LEU A 54 13.43 1.13 10.87
C LEU A 54 13.55 2.59 11.35
N GLN A 55 14.18 3.43 10.53
CA GLN A 55 14.27 4.87 10.78
C GLN A 55 13.00 5.58 10.29
N PRO A 56 12.63 6.75 10.88
CA PRO A 56 11.58 7.59 10.34
C PRO A 56 11.78 7.90 8.85
N VAL A 57 10.69 7.93 8.10
CA VAL A 57 10.69 8.31 6.69
C VAL A 57 10.57 9.83 6.58
N LYS A 58 11.53 10.44 5.91
CA LYS A 58 11.59 11.86 5.57
C LYS A 58 11.49 12.02 4.07
N VAL A 59 10.34 12.50 3.61
CA VAL A 59 9.98 12.58 2.20
C VAL A 59 10.31 13.96 1.63
N TRP A 60 10.97 14.01 0.48
CA TRP A 60 11.14 15.21 -0.33
C TRP A 60 10.40 15.04 -1.66
N LEU A 61 9.61 16.05 -2.04
CA LEU A 61 8.95 16.09 -3.35
C LEU A 61 9.74 17.01 -4.26
N GLU A 62 10.07 16.51 -5.44
CA GLU A 62 10.77 17.24 -6.49
C GLU A 62 9.83 17.34 -7.69
N HIS A 63 9.61 18.56 -8.19
CA HIS A 63 8.67 18.82 -9.27
C HIS A 63 9.41 19.39 -10.47
N HIS A 64 9.48 18.60 -11.53
CA HIS A 64 9.94 19.01 -12.85
C HIS A 64 8.79 19.22 -13.83
N SER A 65 7.56 18.87 -13.44
CA SER A 65 6.32 19.03 -14.21
C SER A 65 5.40 20.11 -13.66
N ASP A 66 4.38 20.48 -14.43
CA ASP A 66 3.28 21.34 -13.99
C ASP A 66 2.39 20.70 -12.90
N GLN A 67 1.46 21.48 -12.31
CA GLN A 67 0.48 21.03 -11.30
C GLN A 67 1.10 20.52 -9.97
N ALA A 68 2.25 21.08 -9.58
CA ALA A 68 2.97 20.72 -8.35
C ALA A 68 2.09 20.74 -7.08
N GLU A 69 1.16 21.69 -6.97
CA GLU A 69 0.25 21.78 -5.81
C GLU A 69 -0.65 20.56 -5.67
N ARG A 70 -1.29 20.12 -6.77
CA ARG A 70 -2.16 18.94 -6.78
C ARG A 70 -1.37 17.67 -6.45
N GLN A 71 -0.21 17.50 -7.09
CA GLN A 71 0.69 16.37 -6.85
C GLN A 71 1.14 16.30 -5.39
N THR A 72 1.53 17.44 -4.84
CA THR A 72 1.91 17.58 -3.43
C THR A 72 0.76 17.18 -2.51
N LEU A 73 -0.45 17.63 -2.80
CA LEU A 73 -1.62 17.39 -1.96
C LEU A 73 -2.02 15.91 -1.95
N LEU A 74 -2.11 15.28 -3.12
CA LEU A 74 -2.39 13.83 -3.25
C LEU A 74 -1.36 13.00 -2.48
N THR A 75 -0.08 13.29 -2.69
CA THR A 75 1.03 12.58 -2.04
C THR A 75 1.01 12.78 -0.53
N ARG A 76 0.73 14.01 -0.06
CA ARG A 76 0.64 14.31 1.38
C ARG A 76 -0.44 13.48 2.06
N TYR A 77 -1.65 13.46 1.52
CA TYR A 77 -2.77 12.72 2.11
C TYR A 77 -2.51 11.22 2.10
N HIS A 78 -1.94 10.70 1.02
CA HIS A 78 -1.54 9.29 0.96
C HIS A 78 -0.47 8.94 2.00
N LEU A 79 0.60 9.74 2.14
CA LEU A 79 1.67 9.47 3.10
C LEU A 79 1.18 9.60 4.56
N GLN A 80 0.27 10.53 4.84
CA GLN A 80 -0.41 10.60 6.14
C GLN A 80 -1.21 9.32 6.41
N HIS A 81 -1.90 8.83 5.40
CA HIS A 81 -2.64 7.58 5.47
C HIS A 81 -1.71 6.38 5.74
N LEU A 82 -0.61 6.24 5.00
CA LEU A 82 0.41 5.21 5.22
C LEU A 82 0.99 5.27 6.64
N SER A 83 1.27 6.47 7.17
CA SER A 83 1.77 6.64 8.53
C SER A 83 0.74 6.16 9.57
N ARG A 84 -0.55 6.47 9.36
CA ARG A 84 -1.65 6.03 10.24
C ARG A 84 -1.83 4.50 10.21
N ILE A 85 -1.81 3.89 9.02
CA ILE A 85 -1.98 2.43 8.86
C ILE A 85 -0.82 1.69 9.53
N THR A 86 0.42 2.10 9.26
CA THR A 86 1.63 1.40 9.70
C THR A 86 2.04 1.72 11.13
N GLY A 87 1.60 2.86 11.67
CA GLY A 87 2.15 3.45 12.89
C GLY A 87 3.61 3.89 12.75
N HIS A 88 4.16 3.88 11.53
CA HIS A 88 5.53 4.27 11.25
C HIS A 88 5.62 5.79 11.01
N PRO A 89 6.59 6.51 11.60
CA PRO A 89 6.69 7.95 11.39
C PRO A 89 7.06 8.30 9.95
N ILE A 90 6.20 9.05 9.28
CA ILE A 90 6.42 9.61 7.94
C ILE A 90 6.21 11.12 8.03
N SER A 91 7.15 11.89 7.51
CA SER A 91 7.09 13.36 7.52
C SER A 91 7.77 13.94 6.28
N PHE A 92 7.41 15.17 5.92
CA PHE A 92 8.11 15.89 4.85
C PHE A 92 9.43 16.46 5.37
N ALA A 93 10.50 16.29 4.60
CA ALA A 93 11.82 16.84 4.86
C ALA A 93 11.81 18.37 4.64
N ARG A 94 12.68 19.09 5.35
CA ARG A 94 12.83 20.55 5.22
C ARG A 94 13.75 20.93 4.06
N SER A 95 14.64 20.03 3.68
CA SER A 95 15.51 20.13 2.51
C SER A 95 15.71 18.75 1.91
N ARG A 96 16.24 18.72 0.68
CA ARG A 96 16.52 17.48 -0.04
C ARG A 96 17.57 16.61 0.67
N GLU A 97 18.55 17.23 1.32
CA GLU A 97 19.67 16.53 2.00
C GLU A 97 19.23 15.79 3.26
N GLU A 98 18.15 16.25 3.90
CA GLU A 98 17.56 15.58 5.06
C GLU A 98 16.70 14.37 4.69
N ALA A 99 16.32 14.25 3.41
CA ALA A 99 15.39 13.23 2.96
C ALA A 99 16.05 11.86 2.79
N ASN A 100 15.31 10.82 3.17
CA ASN A 100 15.64 9.44 2.86
C ASN A 100 14.64 8.82 1.88
N PHE A 101 13.59 9.54 1.50
CA PHE A 101 12.66 9.14 0.46
C PHE A 101 12.42 10.32 -0.48
N ILE A 102 12.71 10.17 -1.77
CA ILE A 102 12.53 11.22 -2.79
C ILE A 102 11.43 10.79 -3.77
N VAL A 103 10.42 11.63 -3.96
CA VAL A 103 9.39 11.42 -4.99
C VAL A 103 9.54 12.52 -6.04
N VAL A 104 9.82 12.13 -7.28
CA VAL A 104 10.05 13.05 -8.39
C VAL A 104 8.87 13.00 -9.35
N PHE A 105 8.21 14.13 -9.51
CA PHE A 105 7.21 14.38 -10.55
C PHE A 105 7.92 14.90 -11.79
N SER A 106 8.17 14.00 -12.74
CA SER A 106 9.00 14.23 -13.92
C SER A 106 8.16 14.54 -15.16
N HIS A 107 8.80 15.03 -16.21
CA HIS A 107 8.29 14.93 -17.57
C HIS A 107 8.83 13.66 -18.22
N LEU A 108 8.08 13.04 -19.14
CA LEU A 108 8.52 11.83 -19.84
C LEU A 108 9.91 11.99 -20.50
N GLN A 109 10.20 13.18 -21.03
CA GLN A 109 11.50 13.50 -21.64
C GLN A 109 12.68 13.52 -20.63
N LEU A 110 12.42 13.74 -19.34
CA LEU A 110 13.41 13.78 -18.27
C LEU A 110 13.46 12.48 -17.47
N TRP A 111 12.51 11.57 -17.67
CA TRP A 111 12.27 10.41 -16.80
C TRP A 111 13.51 9.55 -16.56
N HIS A 112 14.25 9.23 -17.62
CA HIS A 112 15.49 8.44 -17.52
C HIS A 112 16.58 9.17 -16.72
N ASN A 113 16.72 10.49 -16.91
CA ASN A 113 17.70 11.28 -16.18
C ASN A 113 17.32 11.37 -14.70
N ASP A 114 16.05 11.59 -14.40
CA ASP A 114 15.55 11.68 -13.03
C ASP A 114 15.73 10.36 -12.28
N ILE A 115 15.40 9.21 -12.91
CA ILE A 115 15.69 7.88 -12.36
C ILE A 115 17.17 7.72 -12.08
N ALA A 116 18.04 8.07 -13.03
CA ALA A 116 19.48 7.91 -12.85
C ALA A 116 20.02 8.78 -11.71
N LEU A 117 19.49 10.00 -11.53
CA LEU A 117 19.87 10.92 -10.45
C LEU A 117 19.46 10.41 -9.07
N VAL A 118 18.23 9.91 -8.91
CA VAL A 118 17.74 9.44 -7.60
C VAL A 118 18.25 8.06 -7.23
N SER A 119 18.43 7.17 -8.22
CA SER A 119 18.99 5.83 -8.01
C SER A 119 20.51 5.82 -7.89
N GLY A 120 21.19 6.85 -8.41
CA GLY A 120 22.65 6.84 -8.59
C GLY A 120 23.14 5.81 -9.61
N ASN A 121 22.23 5.28 -10.46
CA ASN A 121 22.53 4.22 -11.41
C ASN A 121 22.07 4.60 -12.83
N LEU A 122 23.03 4.92 -13.69
CA LEU A 122 22.80 5.27 -15.10
C LEU A 122 22.36 4.08 -15.97
N THR A 123 22.42 2.85 -15.46
CA THR A 123 22.10 1.65 -16.24
C THR A 123 20.66 1.19 -16.08
N ILE A 124 19.89 1.79 -15.16
CA ILE A 124 18.46 1.49 -15.02
C ILE A 124 17.75 1.96 -16.28
N LYS A 125 17.03 1.03 -16.92
CA LYS A 125 16.20 1.32 -18.09
C LYS A 125 14.75 1.03 -17.68
N PRO A 126 13.93 2.05 -17.43
CA PRO A 126 12.53 1.82 -17.15
C PRO A 126 11.86 1.14 -18.36
N PRO A 127 10.87 0.27 -18.15
CA PRO A 127 10.05 -0.26 -19.25
C PRO A 127 9.44 0.89 -20.06
N PRO A 128 9.37 0.77 -21.40
CA PRO A 128 8.88 1.86 -22.26
C PRO A 128 7.41 2.22 -22.02
N ASP A 129 6.65 1.31 -21.42
CA ASP A 129 5.22 1.39 -21.11
C ASP A 129 4.93 1.60 -19.61
N ALA A 130 5.95 1.63 -18.75
CA ALA A 130 5.75 1.87 -17.32
C ALA A 130 5.31 3.32 -17.07
N ALA A 131 4.25 3.49 -16.27
CA ALA A 131 3.70 4.80 -15.94
C ALA A 131 4.40 5.47 -14.74
N CYS A 132 5.22 4.71 -14.02
CA CYS A 132 5.97 5.11 -12.85
C CYS A 132 7.05 4.05 -12.55
N MET A 133 7.97 4.38 -11.64
CA MET A 133 8.95 3.42 -11.13
C MET A 133 9.42 3.83 -9.74
N PHE A 134 9.59 2.85 -8.86
CA PHE A 134 10.27 3.01 -7.57
C PHE A 134 11.59 2.24 -7.48
N GLY A 135 12.33 2.54 -6.42
CA GLY A 135 13.44 1.72 -5.97
C GLY A 135 13.76 1.95 -4.50
N ILE A 136 14.43 0.97 -3.90
CA ILE A 136 14.85 0.99 -2.49
C ILE A 136 16.31 0.58 -2.33
N ASP A 137 17.03 1.30 -1.47
CA ASP A 137 18.36 0.93 -1.00
C ASP A 137 18.27 0.29 0.37
N LEU A 138 18.92 -0.86 0.54
CA LEU A 138 18.93 -1.61 1.78
C LEU A 138 20.28 -1.47 2.52
N ASP A 139 20.26 -1.59 3.85
CA ASP A 139 21.47 -1.83 4.63
C ASP A 139 21.86 -3.32 4.67
N GLY A 140 22.95 -3.64 5.39
CA GLY A 140 23.41 -5.01 5.54
C GLY A 140 22.44 -5.94 6.28
N LYS A 141 21.44 -5.40 6.98
CA LYS A 141 20.36 -6.14 7.67
C LYS A 141 19.06 -6.17 6.87
N LYS A 142 19.09 -5.71 5.61
CA LYS A 142 17.92 -5.59 4.73
C LYS A 142 16.89 -4.55 5.20
N ALA A 143 17.27 -3.63 6.09
CA ALA A 143 16.44 -2.49 6.45
C ALA A 143 16.51 -1.44 5.34
N ILE A 144 15.39 -0.78 5.04
CA ILE A 144 15.35 0.27 4.02
C ILE A 144 16.07 1.51 4.56
N LYS A 145 17.05 2.00 3.79
CA LYS A 145 17.82 3.23 4.09
C LYS A 145 17.40 4.39 3.22
N LYS A 146 17.13 4.13 1.95
CA LYS A 146 16.64 5.13 0.99
C LYS A 146 15.57 4.52 0.12
N ALA A 147 14.66 5.36 -0.37
CA ALA A 147 13.76 5.01 -1.45
C ALA A 147 13.64 6.17 -2.42
N TRP A 148 13.18 5.87 -3.62
CA TRP A 148 12.81 6.87 -4.59
C TRP A 148 11.61 6.39 -5.41
N VAL A 149 10.83 7.35 -5.92
CA VAL A 149 9.74 7.14 -6.87
C VAL A 149 9.88 8.21 -7.95
N VAL A 150 9.75 7.84 -9.22
CA VAL A 150 9.74 8.78 -10.34
C VAL A 150 8.51 8.54 -11.21
N ILE A 151 7.69 9.58 -11.38
CA ILE A 151 6.44 9.53 -12.15
C ILE A 151 6.55 10.49 -13.34
N PRO A 152 6.58 10.02 -14.60
CA PRO A 152 6.43 10.87 -15.79
C PRO A 152 4.98 11.37 -15.88
N VAL A 153 4.72 12.56 -15.35
CA VAL A 153 3.38 13.07 -15.08
C VAL A 153 2.53 13.21 -16.34
N ASP A 154 3.13 13.69 -17.43
CA ASP A 154 2.46 13.83 -18.73
C ASP A 154 1.97 12.48 -19.26
N PHE A 155 2.82 11.45 -19.23
CA PHE A 155 2.45 10.09 -19.62
C PHE A 155 1.40 9.47 -18.70
N ALA A 156 1.61 9.55 -17.38
CA ALA A 156 0.70 9.00 -16.39
C ALA A 156 -0.69 9.69 -16.43
N GLN A 157 -0.76 10.99 -16.72
CA GLN A 157 -2.03 11.69 -16.88
C GLN A 157 -2.76 11.30 -18.17
N GLU A 158 -2.06 11.16 -19.28
CA GLU A 158 -2.63 10.68 -20.56
C GLU A 158 -3.34 9.34 -20.38
N HIS A 159 -2.76 8.45 -19.57
CA HIS A 159 -3.28 7.12 -19.27
C HIS A 159 -4.17 7.03 -18.03
N ARG A 160 -4.44 8.16 -17.35
CA ARG A 160 -5.24 8.25 -16.09
C ARG A 160 -4.65 7.46 -14.91
N GLN A 161 -3.34 7.28 -14.87
CA GLN A 161 -2.60 6.49 -13.86
C GLN A 161 -1.87 7.36 -12.82
N LEU A 162 -1.93 8.69 -12.89
CA LEU A 162 -1.18 9.54 -11.94
C LEU A 162 -1.50 9.22 -10.47
N LEU A 163 -2.78 9.04 -10.12
CA LEU A 163 -3.17 8.74 -8.75
C LEU A 163 -2.74 7.33 -8.32
N SER A 164 -2.98 6.32 -9.16
CA SER A 164 -2.58 4.95 -8.87
C SER A 164 -1.05 4.86 -8.72
N CYS A 165 -0.28 5.49 -9.61
CA CYS A 165 1.17 5.58 -9.48
C CYS A 165 1.64 6.24 -8.19
N ILE A 166 0.99 7.33 -7.73
CA ILE A 166 1.33 7.93 -6.43
C ILE A 166 1.07 6.92 -5.31
N VAL A 167 -0.07 6.25 -5.34
CA VAL A 167 -0.52 5.35 -4.28
C VAL A 167 0.34 4.09 -4.23
N GLU A 168 0.46 3.39 -5.34
CA GLU A 168 1.14 2.11 -5.49
C GLU A 168 2.63 2.24 -5.16
N GLU A 169 3.37 3.06 -5.91
CA GLU A 169 4.82 3.15 -5.84
C GLU A 169 5.31 3.62 -4.46
N THR A 170 4.61 4.57 -3.84
CA THR A 170 4.96 5.02 -2.49
C THR A 170 4.58 4.00 -1.42
N THR A 171 3.60 3.14 -1.68
CA THR A 171 3.26 2.01 -0.81
C THR A 171 4.27 0.87 -0.97
N GLN A 172 4.67 0.53 -2.20
CA GLN A 172 5.72 -0.43 -2.48
C GLN A 172 7.04 -0.02 -1.82
N ALA A 173 7.37 1.29 -1.87
CA ALA A 173 8.51 1.88 -1.18
C ALA A 173 8.48 1.71 0.37
N MET A 174 7.36 1.33 0.97
CA MET A 174 7.28 0.96 2.40
C MET A 174 7.78 -0.46 2.68
N GLY A 175 8.04 -1.26 1.63
CA GLY A 175 8.57 -2.62 1.74
C GLY A 175 7.64 -3.72 1.22
N LEU A 176 6.73 -3.38 0.30
CA LEU A 176 5.79 -4.29 -0.37
C LEU A 176 6.04 -4.30 -1.88
N PRO A 177 7.20 -4.78 -2.36
CA PRO A 177 7.76 -4.35 -3.64
C PRO A 177 7.38 -5.22 -4.85
N ASN A 178 6.39 -6.10 -4.73
CA ASN A 178 6.04 -7.03 -5.80
C ASN A 178 4.62 -6.79 -6.28
N ASP A 179 4.44 -6.80 -7.59
CA ASP A 179 3.13 -6.86 -8.23
C ASP A 179 2.74 -8.30 -8.53
N SER A 180 1.47 -8.62 -8.38
CA SER A 180 0.95 -9.98 -8.56
C SER A 180 -0.54 -10.01 -8.89
N ASP A 181 -0.84 -10.61 -10.04
CA ASP A 181 -2.21 -10.92 -10.47
C ASP A 181 -2.98 -11.83 -9.50
N GLN A 182 -2.28 -12.52 -8.60
CA GLN A 182 -2.88 -13.44 -7.62
C GLN A 182 -3.46 -12.72 -6.41
N VAL A 183 -3.10 -11.44 -6.20
CA VAL A 183 -3.46 -10.66 -5.03
C VAL A 183 -4.54 -9.65 -5.43
N TYR A 184 -5.78 -9.87 -4.99
CA TYR A 184 -6.95 -9.09 -5.39
C TYR A 184 -7.96 -9.02 -4.23
N PRO A 185 -8.58 -7.85 -3.97
CA PRO A 185 -8.38 -6.57 -4.63
C PRO A 185 -7.16 -5.83 -4.04
N SER A 186 -6.21 -5.40 -4.86
CA SER A 186 -4.99 -4.74 -4.39
C SER A 186 -4.50 -3.74 -5.42
N VAL A 187 -3.83 -2.67 -4.97
CA VAL A 187 -3.11 -1.75 -5.88
C VAL A 187 -1.88 -2.40 -6.53
N PHE A 188 -1.40 -3.53 -6.01
CA PHE A 188 -0.27 -4.29 -6.58
C PHE A 188 -0.71 -5.31 -7.64
N ASN A 189 -1.89 -5.12 -8.23
CA ASN A 189 -2.45 -6.00 -9.24
C ASN A 189 -2.80 -5.18 -10.47
N ASP A 190 -2.13 -5.44 -11.58
CA ASP A 190 -2.25 -4.66 -12.82
C ASP A 190 -3.67 -4.65 -13.40
N HIS A 191 -4.51 -5.62 -13.01
CA HIS A 191 -5.90 -5.75 -13.45
C HIS A 191 -6.90 -5.09 -12.50
N THR A 192 -6.45 -4.46 -11.42
CA THR A 192 -7.32 -3.80 -10.44
C THR A 192 -7.93 -2.51 -11.01
N PRO A 193 -9.21 -2.21 -10.73
CA PRO A 193 -9.78 -0.90 -11.00
C PRO A 193 -9.43 0.13 -9.90
N GLU A 194 -8.83 -0.31 -8.80
CA GLU A 194 -8.61 0.50 -7.60
C GLU A 194 -7.43 1.47 -7.80
N SER A 195 -7.68 2.77 -7.65
CA SER A 195 -6.62 3.80 -7.65
C SER A 195 -6.18 4.21 -6.24
N LEU A 196 -6.77 3.62 -5.20
CA LEU A 196 -6.56 3.91 -3.79
C LEU A 196 -6.36 2.59 -3.02
N LEU A 197 -5.72 2.64 -1.86
CA LEU A 197 -5.47 1.46 -1.02
C LEU A 197 -6.75 0.73 -0.64
N THR A 198 -6.80 -0.57 -0.92
CA THR A 198 -7.89 -1.44 -0.48
C THR A 198 -7.72 -1.87 0.99
N GLY A 199 -8.76 -2.49 1.56
CA GLY A 199 -8.68 -3.12 2.87
C GLY A 199 -7.58 -4.19 2.92
N LEU A 200 -7.35 -4.92 1.82
CA LEU A 200 -6.26 -5.89 1.69
C LEU A 200 -4.91 -5.19 1.81
N ASP A 201 -4.66 -4.14 1.03
CA ASP A 201 -3.39 -3.40 1.05
C ASP A 201 -3.07 -2.85 2.46
N ALA A 202 -4.09 -2.29 3.13
CA ALA A 202 -3.96 -1.80 4.48
C ALA A 202 -3.57 -2.90 5.48
N LEU A 203 -4.13 -4.10 5.34
CA LEU A 203 -3.74 -5.25 6.19
C LEU A 203 -2.33 -5.74 5.87
N LEU A 204 -1.91 -5.78 4.60
CA LEU A 204 -0.54 -6.15 4.21
C LEU A 204 0.50 -5.20 4.83
N LEU A 205 0.23 -3.89 4.78
CA LEU A 205 1.05 -2.87 5.45
C LEU A 205 1.10 -3.09 6.98
N LYS A 206 -0.06 -3.30 7.62
CA LYS A 206 -0.13 -3.56 9.07
C LYS A 206 0.61 -4.84 9.45
N MET A 207 0.56 -5.87 8.61
CA MET A 207 1.32 -7.11 8.79
C MET A 207 2.81 -6.81 8.75
N LEU A 208 3.32 -6.19 7.67
CA LEU A 208 4.73 -5.84 7.51
C LEU A 208 5.24 -5.04 8.72
N TYR A 209 4.43 -4.08 9.18
CA TYR A 209 4.79 -3.17 10.25
C TYR A 209 4.59 -3.71 11.67
N GLN A 210 4.15 -4.96 11.84
CA GLN A 210 4.12 -5.61 13.16
C GLN A 210 5.48 -5.51 13.87
N PRO A 211 5.52 -5.17 15.18
CA PRO A 211 6.78 -5.02 15.91
C PRO A 211 7.66 -6.28 15.90
N ALA A 212 7.04 -7.46 15.83
CA ALA A 212 7.74 -8.75 15.79
C ALA A 212 8.39 -9.03 14.42
N ILE A 213 7.90 -8.42 13.33
CA ILE A 213 8.50 -8.57 11.99
C ILE A 213 9.67 -7.61 11.86
N LYS A 214 10.86 -8.17 11.59
CA LYS A 214 12.12 -7.46 11.45
C LYS A 214 12.68 -7.60 10.02
N PRO A 215 13.41 -6.59 9.53
CA PRO A 215 14.18 -6.73 8.30
C PRO A 215 15.06 -7.98 8.30
N GLY A 216 15.18 -8.63 7.15
CA GLY A 216 16.00 -9.84 6.98
C GLY A 216 15.30 -11.15 7.31
N MET A 217 14.08 -11.14 7.88
CA MET A 217 13.33 -12.37 8.15
C MET A 217 12.86 -13.06 6.86
N SER A 218 12.90 -14.39 6.85
CA SER A 218 12.35 -15.26 5.80
C SER A 218 10.85 -15.53 6.01
N ALA A 219 10.16 -16.08 5.01
CA ALA A 219 8.77 -16.51 5.12
C ALA A 219 8.58 -17.51 6.27
N ALA A 220 9.52 -18.44 6.45
CA ALA A 220 9.47 -19.42 7.54
C ALA A 220 9.48 -18.78 8.93
N GLN A 221 10.24 -17.69 9.11
CA GLN A 221 10.30 -16.95 10.37
C GLN A 221 9.05 -16.07 10.57
N VAL A 222 8.51 -15.51 9.50
CA VAL A 222 7.34 -14.62 9.55
C VAL A 222 6.03 -15.40 9.73
N ARG A 223 5.92 -16.60 9.16
CA ARG A 223 4.70 -17.43 9.17
C ARG A 223 4.05 -17.60 10.55
N PRO A 224 4.76 -18.04 11.61
CA PRO A 224 4.15 -18.19 12.94
C PRO A 224 3.75 -16.85 13.55
N ILE A 225 4.44 -15.74 13.22
CA ILE A 225 4.08 -14.41 13.70
C ILE A 225 2.74 -13.99 13.10
N LEU A 226 2.59 -14.12 11.78
CA LEU A 226 1.35 -13.76 11.08
C LEU A 226 0.18 -14.65 11.47
N ALA A 227 0.39 -15.95 11.68
CA ALA A 227 -0.69 -16.84 12.13
C ALA A 227 -1.35 -16.33 13.42
N ASN A 228 -0.53 -15.93 14.40
CA ASN A 228 -1.03 -15.38 15.67
C ASN A 228 -1.72 -14.02 15.49
N VAL A 229 -1.15 -13.14 14.66
CA VAL A 229 -1.71 -11.81 14.39
C VAL A 229 -3.06 -11.91 13.69
N LEU A 230 -3.15 -12.74 12.65
CA LEU A 230 -4.35 -12.92 11.85
C LEU A 230 -5.47 -13.59 12.65
N GLN A 231 -5.15 -14.57 13.51
CA GLN A 231 -6.15 -15.15 14.41
C GLN A 231 -6.76 -14.09 15.33
N LYS A 232 -5.93 -13.20 15.88
CA LYS A 232 -6.40 -12.08 16.71
C LYS A 232 -7.27 -11.11 15.91
N TRP A 233 -6.82 -10.72 14.72
CA TRP A 233 -7.53 -9.77 13.86
C TRP A 233 -8.85 -10.30 13.31
N GLN A 234 -8.95 -11.62 13.12
CA GLN A 234 -10.21 -12.27 12.80
C GLN A 234 -11.18 -12.20 13.98
N ALA A 235 -10.70 -12.44 15.20
CA ALA A 235 -11.53 -12.42 16.41
C ALA A 235 -11.96 -11.01 16.86
N ASP A 236 -11.14 -9.98 16.60
CA ASP A 236 -11.44 -8.60 17.02
C ASP A 236 -12.09 -7.74 15.92
N GLY A 237 -12.39 -8.33 14.76
CA GLY A 237 -13.05 -7.66 13.64
C GLY A 237 -12.13 -6.73 12.83
N THR A 238 -10.82 -6.71 13.07
CA THR A 238 -9.87 -5.92 12.27
C THR A 238 -9.93 -6.28 10.79
N ILE A 239 -10.04 -7.58 10.47
CA ILE A 239 -10.15 -8.05 9.08
C ILE A 239 -11.49 -7.63 8.47
N GLU A 240 -12.59 -7.91 9.15
CA GLU A 240 -13.96 -7.62 8.69
C GLU A 240 -14.13 -6.13 8.37
N ASN A 241 -13.56 -5.26 9.20
CA ASN A 241 -13.71 -3.82 9.08
C ASN A 241 -12.62 -3.14 8.23
N ALA A 242 -11.68 -3.91 7.65
CA ALA A 242 -10.50 -3.35 6.98
C ALA A 242 -10.86 -2.39 5.83
N GLU A 243 -11.82 -2.77 4.97
CA GLU A 243 -12.28 -1.95 3.85
C GLU A 243 -12.95 -0.65 4.33
N ARG A 244 -13.75 -0.72 5.39
CA ARG A 244 -14.36 0.49 5.98
C ARG A 244 -13.30 1.42 6.57
N ASN A 245 -12.30 0.85 7.25
CA ASN A 245 -11.29 1.63 7.98
C ASN A 245 -10.28 2.31 7.04
N VAL A 246 -9.91 1.67 5.93
CA VAL A 246 -8.99 2.26 4.94
C VAL A 246 -9.64 3.45 4.23
N ARG A 247 -10.95 3.39 3.97
CA ARG A 247 -11.71 4.49 3.34
C ARG A 247 -11.83 5.75 4.21
N GLN A 248 -11.56 5.65 5.51
CA GLN A 248 -11.55 6.78 6.44
C GLN A 248 -10.21 7.53 6.37
N SER A 249 -9.88 8.09 5.22
CA SER A 249 -8.68 8.92 5.02
C SER A 249 -8.98 10.15 4.18
N GLU A 250 -8.16 11.18 4.34
CA GLU A 250 -8.28 12.47 3.65
C GLU A 250 -8.21 12.31 2.12
N LEU A 251 -7.48 11.32 1.63
CA LEU A 251 -7.40 11.04 0.19
C LEU A 251 -8.72 10.45 -0.35
N TYR A 252 -9.35 9.53 0.38
CA TYR A 252 -10.66 9.00 0.01
C TYR A 252 -11.73 10.11 0.01
N GLU A 253 -11.76 10.93 1.07
CA GLU A 253 -12.67 12.08 1.16
C GLU A 253 -12.46 13.08 0.01
N MET A 254 -11.20 13.41 -0.30
CA MET A 254 -10.85 14.28 -1.43
C MET A 254 -11.33 13.74 -2.78
N MET A 255 -11.29 12.42 -2.96
CA MET A 255 -11.71 11.76 -4.19
C MET A 255 -13.24 11.53 -4.27
N GLY A 256 -13.99 11.91 -3.23
CA GLY A 256 -15.45 11.89 -3.22
C GLY A 256 -16.06 10.53 -2.87
N PHE A 257 -15.36 9.71 -2.09
CA PHE A 257 -15.84 8.42 -1.58
C PHE A 257 -16.48 8.52 -0.19
#